data_AF-A0A268R2W1-F1
#
_entry.id   AF-A0A268R2W1-F1
#
_cell.length_a   1.000
_cell.length_b   1.000
_cell.length_c   1.000
_cell.angle_alpha   90.00
_cell.angle_beta   90.00
_cell.angle_gamma   90.00
#
_symmetry.space_group_name_H-M   'P 1'
#
loop_
_entity.id
_entity.type
_entity.pdbx_description
1 polymer ?
#
loop_
_entity_poly.entity_id
_entity_poly.type
_entity_poly.pdbx_seq_one_letter_code
_entity_poly.pdbx_strand_id
1 'polypeptide(L)'
;LRENSSGQHKGQKRISKRGRRKLRALLFRVMMPMIRHNEAFRKLHEYYTNRQVNPLRKKQSIVVLCGKLLKVLHGISTKHKAF
;
A
#
# COMPACT_ATOMS: atom_id res chain seq x y z
N LEU A 1 15.92 8.00 6.24
CA LEU A 1 16.64 6.72 6.07
C LEU A 1 17.52 6.64 7.30
N ARG A 2 17.42 5.58 8.11
CA ARG A 2 18.26 5.49 9.31
C ARG A 2 19.62 5.00 8.81
N GLU A 3 20.62 5.86 8.89
CA GLU A 3 21.99 5.53 8.53
C GLU A 3 22.55 4.64 9.64
N ASN A 4 23.11 3.49 9.27
CA ASN A 4 23.92 2.69 10.19
C ASN A 4 25.35 3.20 10.05
N SER A 5 25.60 4.34 10.68
CA SER A 5 26.92 4.96 10.72
C SER A 5 27.37 4.93 12.17
N SER A 6 28.16 3.92 12.54
CA SER A 6 28.81 3.88 13.85
C SER A 6 30.21 4.46 13.70
N GLY A 7 30.35 5.75 13.98
CA GLY A 7 31.64 6.45 14.05
C GLY A 7 32.46 6.42 12.75
N GLN A 8 33.21 5.33 12.54
CA GLN A 8 34.16 5.15 11.45
C GLN A 8 33.66 4.32 10.25
N HIS A 9 32.52 3.62 10.37
CA HIS A 9 31.98 2.81 9.27
C HIS A 9 30.71 3.44 8.66
N LYS A 10 30.77 3.82 7.38
CA LYS A 10 29.60 4.15 6.56
C LYS A 10 29.09 2.88 5.88
N GLY A 11 28.04 2.28 6.41
CA GLY A 11 27.42 1.10 5.79
C GLY A 11 26.91 1.40 4.38
N GLN A 12 27.33 0.60 3.39
CA GLN A 12 26.81 0.71 2.03
C GLN A 12 25.30 0.40 2.01
N LYS A 13 24.51 1.27 1.37
CA LYS A 13 23.06 1.09 1.23
C LYS A 13 22.78 -0.08 0.27
N ARG A 14 22.51 -1.26 0.80
CA ARG A 14 22.05 -2.43 0.02
C ARG A 14 20.54 -2.38 -0.22
N ILE A 15 20.10 -2.76 -1.42
CA ILE A 15 18.67 -2.91 -1.74
C ILE A 15 18.10 -4.07 -0.90
N SER A 16 17.38 -3.75 0.17
CA SER A 16 16.82 -4.73 1.13
C SER A 16 15.61 -5.51 0.62
N LYS A 17 15.10 -5.22 -0.59
CA LYS A 17 13.85 -5.74 -1.18
C LYS A 17 12.57 -5.57 -0.30
N ARG A 18 12.67 -4.92 0.87
CA ARG A 18 11.57 -4.70 1.84
C ARG A 18 10.61 -3.56 1.44
N GLY A 19 10.93 -2.82 0.38
CA GLY A 19 10.17 -1.66 -0.09
C GLY A 19 10.33 -0.41 0.79
N ARG A 20 9.80 0.72 0.33
CA ARG A 20 9.97 2.04 0.99
C ARG A 20 8.99 2.20 2.16
N ARG A 21 9.47 2.20 3.41
CA ARG A 21 8.64 2.36 4.63
C ARG A 21 7.74 3.60 4.58
N LYS A 22 8.29 4.76 4.16
CA LYS A 22 7.52 6.02 4.07
C LYS A 22 6.34 5.90 3.10
N LEU A 23 6.55 5.25 1.95
CA LEU A 23 5.51 5.03 0.96
C LEU A 23 4.40 4.13 1.51
N ARG A 24 4.75 3.02 2.18
CA ARG A 24 3.77 2.16 2.83
C ARG A 24 2.90 2.91 3.85
N ALA A 25 3.52 3.76 4.67
CA ALA A 25 2.79 4.57 5.65
C ALA A 25 1.87 5.59 4.98
N LEU A 26 2.33 6.24 3.91
CA LEU A 26 1.52 7.19 3.14
C LEU A 26 0.32 6.48 2.50
N LEU A 27 0.54 5.37 1.80
CA LEU A 27 -0.54 4.59 1.17
C LEU A 27 -1.60 4.18 2.19
N PHE A 28 -1.18 3.71 3.36
CA PHE A 28 -2.11 3.35 4.42
C PHE A 28 -2.96 4.55 4.89
N ARG A 29 -2.36 5.73 5.03
CA ARG A 29 -3.08 6.97 5.39
C ARG A 29 -4.05 7.41 4.30
N VAL A 30 -3.66 7.30 3.03
CA VAL A 30 -4.51 7.64 1.86
C VAL A 30 -5.70 6.67 1.75
N MET A 31 -5.49 5.38 2.03
CA MET A 31 -6.57 4.39 1.95
C MET A 31 -7.69 4.62 2.95
N MET A 32 -7.43 5.26 4.09
CA MET A 32 -8.45 5.50 5.13
C MET A 32 -9.62 6.37 4.64
N PRO A 33 -9.41 7.61 4.15
CA PRO A 33 -10.48 8.41 3.57
C PRO A 33 -10.99 7.80 2.26
N MET A 34 -10.13 7.12 1.48
CA MET A 34 -10.55 6.50 0.23
C MET A 34 -11.60 5.41 0.45
N ILE A 35 -11.44 4.53 1.44
CA ILE A 35 -12.45 3.52 1.79
C ILE A 35 -13.73 4.17 2.34
N ARG A 36 -13.61 5.30 3.04
CA ARG A 36 -14.77 6.02 3.58
C ARG A 36 -15.63 6.64 2.47
N HIS A 37 -14.99 7.30 1.51
CA HIS A 37 -15.67 8.17 0.54
C HIS A 37 -15.84 7.53 -0.85
N ASN A 38 -15.11 6.47 -1.18
CA ASN A 38 -15.24 5.78 -2.46
C ASN A 38 -15.93 4.42 -2.28
N GLU A 39 -17.12 4.28 -2.86
CA GLU A 39 -17.94 3.07 -2.71
C GLU A 39 -17.28 1.82 -3.27
N ALA A 40 -16.52 1.92 -4.38
CA ALA A 40 -15.84 0.78 -4.97
C ALA A 40 -14.77 0.21 -4.03
N PHE A 41 -13.97 1.08 -3.41
CA PHE A 41 -12.99 0.65 -2.40
C PHE A 41 -13.65 0.18 -1.10
N ARG A 42 -14.80 0.75 -0.72
CA ARG A 42 -15.59 0.29 0.44
C ARG A 42 -16.09 -1.14 0.24
N LYS A 43 -16.76 -1.42 -0.88
CA LYS A 43 -17.25 -2.76 -1.23
C LYS A 43 -16.12 -3.79 -1.30
N LEU A 44 -14.97 -3.41 -1.88
CA LEU A 44 -13.79 -4.28 -1.89
C LEU A 44 -13.26 -4.55 -0.48
N HIS A 45 -13.25 -3.54 0.40
CA HIS A 45 -12.83 -3.71 1.78
C HIS A 45 -13.72 -4.71 2.51
N GLU A 46 -15.05 -4.53 2.41
CA GLU A 46 -16.08 -5.38 3.00
C GLU A 46 -15.99 -6.81 2.47
N TYR A 47 -15.84 -6.98 1.15
CA TYR A 47 -15.63 -8.30 0.54
C TYR A 47 -14.43 -9.03 1.16
N TYR A 48 -13.28 -8.36 1.27
CA TYR A 48 -12.08 -9.00 1.81
C TYR A 48 -12.19 -9.33 3.30
N THR A 49 -12.95 -8.55 4.09
CA THR A 49 -13.14 -8.82 5.51
C THR A 49 -14.20 -9.88 5.78
N ASN A 50 -15.18 -10.04 4.89
CA ASN A 50 -16.36 -10.88 5.10
C ASN A 50 -16.41 -12.15 4.23
N ARG A 51 -15.43 -12.37 3.34
CA ARG A 51 -15.37 -13.59 2.51
C ARG A 51 -15.28 -14.84 3.37
N GLN A 52 -15.95 -15.91 2.93
CA GLN A 52 -16.03 -17.17 3.68
C GLN A 52 -14.67 -17.85 3.83
N VAL A 53 -13.84 -17.82 2.78
CA VAL A 53 -12.51 -18.44 2.79
C VAL A 53 -11.44 -17.40 3.07
N ASN A 54 -10.69 -17.59 4.16
CA ASN A 54 -9.58 -16.73 4.59
C ASN A 54 -9.99 -15.25 4.76
N PRO A 55 -10.98 -14.91 5.61
CA PRO A 55 -11.36 -13.52 5.86
C PRO A 55 -10.16 -12.72 6.37
N LEU A 56 -9.95 -11.54 5.79
CA LEU A 56 -8.82 -10.69 6.17
C LEU A 56 -9.20 -9.83 7.37
N ARG A 57 -8.24 -9.63 8.29
CA ARG A 57 -8.39 -8.58 9.32
C ARG A 57 -8.46 -7.21 8.64
N LYS A 58 -9.17 -6.25 9.24
CA LYS A 58 -9.33 -4.88 8.71
C LYS A 58 -8.02 -4.26 8.17
N LYS A 59 -6.95 -4.30 8.97
CA LYS A 59 -5.62 -3.79 8.56
C LYS A 59 -5.01 -4.55 7.38
N GLN A 60 -5.19 -5.87 7.29
CA GLN A 60 -4.69 -6.68 6.18
C GLN A 60 -5.43 -6.34 4.88
N SER A 61 -6.76 -6.20 4.95
CA SER A 61 -7.57 -5.76 3.80
C SER A 61 -7.09 -4.40 3.27
N ILE A 62 -6.84 -3.42 4.16
CA ILE A 62 -6.29 -2.11 3.75
C ILE A 62 -4.94 -2.26 3.03
N VAL A 63 -4.04 -3.12 3.52
CA VAL A 63 -2.73 -3.35 2.87
C VAL A 63 -2.89 -3.96 1.48
N VAL A 64 -3.85 -4.86 1.28
CA VAL A 64 -4.18 -5.41 -0.05
C VAL A 64 -4.70 -4.31 -0.97
N LEU A 65 -5.58 -3.44 -0.47
CA LEU A 65 -6.13 -2.32 -1.24
C LEU A 65 -5.07 -1.28 -1.62
N CYS A 66 -4.06 -1.02 -0.77
CA CYS A 66 -2.91 -0.19 -1.16
C CYS A 66 -2.22 -0.74 -2.42
N GLY A 67 -2.07 -2.06 -2.52
CA GLY A 67 -1.48 -2.71 -3.70
C GLY A 67 -2.36 -2.59 -4.95
N LYS A 68 -3.69 -2.71 -4.79
CA LYS A 68 -4.64 -2.46 -5.89
C LYS A 68 -4.60 -1.00 -6.36
N LEU A 69 -4.56 -0.05 -5.44
CA LEU A 69 -4.45 1.38 -5.76
C LEU A 69 -3.21 1.67 -6.61
N LEU A 70 -2.06 1.11 -6.23
CA LEU A 70 -0.83 1.28 -7.02
C LEU A 70 -0.97 0.75 -8.46
N LYS A 71 -1.65 -0.39 -8.65
CA LYS A 71 -1.90 -0.95 -9.99
C LYS A 71 -2.82 -0.05 -10.82
N VAL A 72 -3.86 0.50 -10.19
CA VAL A 72 -4.77 1.46 -10.85
C VAL A 72 -4.02 2.72 -11.27
N LEU A 73 -3.27 3.34 -10.34
CA LEU A 73 -2.47 4.52 -10.62
C LEU A 73 -1.45 4.26 -11.74
N HIS A 74 -0.75 3.12 -11.68
CA HIS A 74 0.20 2.74 -12.72
C HIS A 74 -0.50 2.57 -14.08
N GLY A 75 -1.66 1.92 -14.12
CA GLY A 75 -2.47 1.79 -15.33
C GLY A 75 -2.86 3.14 -15.93
N ILE A 76 -3.31 4.09 -15.10
CA ILE A 76 -3.65 5.45 -15.54
C ILE A 76 -2.40 6.16 -16.08
N SER A 77 -1.30 6.15 -15.32
CA SER A 77 -0.06 6.86 -15.70
C SER A 77 0.65 6.27 -16.92
N THR A 78 0.46 4.99 -17.23
CA THR A 78 1.17 4.33 -18.35
C THR A 78 0.31 4.15 -19.58
N LYS A 79 -1.01 3.98 -19.42
CA LYS A 79 -1.88 3.62 -20.53
C LYS A 79 -2.67 4.81 -21.08
N HIS A 80 -2.63 5.99 -20.46
CA HIS A 80 -3.38 7.20 -20.86
C HIS A 80 -4.86 6.95 -21.23
N LYS A 81 -5.44 5.85 -20.75
CA LYS A 81 -6.86 5.52 -20.95
C LYS A 81 -7.62 6.11 -19.78
N ALA A 82 -8.49 7.07 -20.05
CA ALA A 82 -9.47 7.53 -19.09
C ALA A 82 -10.38 6.34 -18.72
N PHE A 83 -10.61 6.17 -17.43
CA PHE A 83 -11.63 5.26 -16.90
C PHE A 83 -12.97 5.97 -16.85
#